data_AF-A0A7C6UNK4-F1
#
_entry.id   AF-A0A7C6UNK4-F1
#
_cell.length_a   1.000
_cell.length_b   1.000
_cell.length_c   1.000
_cell.angle_alpha   90.00
_cell.angle_beta   90.00
_cell.angle_gamma   90.00
#
_symmetry.space_group_name_H-M   'P 1'
#
loop_
_entity.id
_entity.type
_entity.pdbx_description
1 polymer ?
#
loop_
_entity_poly.entity_id
_entity_poly.type
_entity_poly.pdbx_seq_one_letter_code
_entity_poly.pdbx_strand_id
1 'polypeptide(L)'
;NVQTDPNEGHLSIIGNKGWYPRGGKKATFDQQPLEAAGLVDACYQAFLVSKKLAWKNYMHWAFAWFLGSNDLHHAIYNPATGGCYDGIRPGGINQNQGGESTISYLLALHQMHQLNSKHFLSKHPQNNVS
;
A
#
# COMPACT_ATOMS: atom_id res chain seq x y z
N ASN A 1 3.77 15.57 2.57
CA ASN A 1 4.41 15.04 1.35
C ASN A 1 4.53 13.54 1.48
N VAL A 2 3.86 12.85 0.56
CA VAL A 2 3.94 11.40 0.41
C VAL A 2 5.33 11.05 -0.16
N GLN A 3 5.95 9.96 0.29
CA GLN A 3 7.33 9.64 -0.06
C GLN A 3 7.45 8.96 -1.42
N THR A 4 7.82 9.74 -2.43
CA THR A 4 8.02 9.26 -3.79
C THR A 4 9.51 9.08 -4.06
N ASP A 5 9.88 8.10 -4.88
CA ASP A 5 11.19 8.11 -5.54
C ASP A 5 11.33 9.42 -6.35
N PRO A 6 12.45 10.16 -6.23
CA PRO A 6 12.61 11.47 -6.86
C PRO A 6 12.77 11.42 -8.38
N ASN A 7 13.12 10.27 -8.96
CA ASN A 7 13.34 10.11 -10.40
C ASN A 7 12.11 9.53 -11.11
N GLU A 8 11.42 8.59 -10.47
CA GLU A 8 10.38 7.77 -11.11
C GLU A 8 8.98 7.97 -10.51
N GLY A 9 8.88 8.57 -9.33
CA GLY A 9 7.59 8.99 -8.76
C GLY A 9 6.73 7.87 -8.17
N HIS A 10 7.20 6.61 -8.13
CA HIS A 10 6.53 5.53 -7.41
C HIS A 10 6.73 5.64 -5.89
N LEU A 11 5.97 4.86 -5.14
CA LEU A 11 6.05 4.84 -3.68
C LEU A 11 7.35 4.18 -3.24
N SER A 12 8.19 4.97 -2.57
CA SER A 12 9.38 4.48 -1.88
C SER A 12 9.13 4.60 -0.38
N ILE A 13 8.71 3.49 0.22
CA ILE A 13 8.49 3.38 1.67
C ILE A 13 9.84 3.51 2.37
N ILE A 14 9.92 4.18 3.53
CA ILE A 14 11.15 4.13 4.35
C ILE A 14 11.33 2.68 4.76
N GLY A 15 12.42 2.06 4.32
CA GLY A 15 12.74 0.74 4.80
C GLY A 15 13.15 0.76 6.28
N ASN A 16 13.00 -0.36 6.98
CA ASN A 16 13.17 -0.42 8.43
C ASN A 16 14.62 -0.57 8.91
N LYS A 17 15.62 -0.45 8.01
CA LYS A 17 17.04 -0.65 8.32
C LYS A 17 17.61 0.47 9.20
N GLY A 18 17.37 0.36 10.49
CA GLY A 18 17.80 1.30 11.53
C GLY A 18 16.80 2.44 11.76
N TRP A 19 17.06 3.24 12.79
CA TRP A 19 16.25 4.43 13.09
C TRP A 19 16.47 5.52 12.04
N TYR A 20 15.42 6.25 11.69
CA TYR A 20 15.52 7.46 10.86
C TYR A 20 15.67 8.70 11.77
N PRO A 21 16.91 9.18 12.04
CA PRO A 21 17.12 10.40 12.80
C PRO A 21 16.66 11.61 11.98
N ARG A 22 16.11 12.62 12.66
CA ARG A 22 15.68 13.88 12.05
C ARG A 22 16.85 14.52 11.29
N GLY A 23 16.75 14.62 9.96
CA GLY A 23 17.79 15.17 9.08
C GLY A 23 18.84 14.16 8.59
N GLY A 24 18.72 12.88 8.92
CA GLY A 24 19.61 11.82 8.44
C GLY A 24 19.27 11.31 7.04
N LYS A 25 20.08 10.36 6.56
CA LYS A 25 19.77 9.59 5.34
C LYS A 25 18.67 8.57 5.65
N LYS A 26 17.60 8.57 4.86
CA LYS A 26 16.54 7.55 4.95
C LYS A 26 17.13 6.19 4.59
N ALA A 27 16.70 5.15 5.28
CA ALA A 27 16.91 3.79 4.82
C ALA A 27 16.04 3.58 3.58
N THR A 28 16.69 3.30 2.46
CA THR A 28 16.04 3.04 1.17
C THR A 28 15.69 1.56 0.98
N PHE A 29 15.97 0.70 1.97
CA PHE A 29 15.85 -0.75 1.88
C PHE A 29 15.31 -1.35 3.19
N ASP A 30 14.74 -2.56 3.08
CA ASP A 30 13.88 -3.23 4.08
C ASP A 30 12.47 -2.63 4.15
N GLN A 31 11.88 -2.33 3.00
CA GLN A 31 10.46 -1.98 2.88
C GLN A 31 9.62 -3.22 3.13
N GLN A 32 8.60 -3.15 3.99
CA GLN A 32 7.77 -4.29 4.31
C GLN A 32 6.32 -4.10 3.81
N PRO A 33 5.61 -5.21 3.56
CA PRO A 33 4.18 -5.23 3.30
C PRO A 33 3.34 -4.45 4.33
N LEU A 34 3.77 -4.45 5.60
CA LEU A 34 3.03 -3.82 6.69
C LEU A 34 2.90 -2.31 6.50
N GLU A 35 3.96 -1.62 6.11
CA GLU A 35 3.90 -0.17 5.88
C GLU A 35 3.01 0.19 4.69
N ALA A 36 3.04 -0.61 3.61
CA ALA A 36 2.16 -0.41 2.45
C ALA A 36 0.68 -0.57 2.84
N ALA A 37 0.37 -1.61 3.63
CA ALA A 37 -0.97 -1.82 4.17
C ALA A 37 -1.43 -0.67 5.08
N GLY A 38 -0.53 -0.18 5.95
CA GLY A 38 -0.80 0.97 6.82
C GLY A 38 -1.08 2.26 6.04
N LEU A 39 -0.38 2.51 4.94
CA LEU A 39 -0.65 3.66 4.06
C LEU A 39 -2.01 3.56 3.37
N VAL A 40 -2.39 2.36 2.89
CA VAL A 40 -3.72 2.13 2.31
C VAL A 40 -4.81 2.42 3.34
N ASP A 41 -4.67 1.90 4.56
CA ASP A 41 -5.65 2.13 5.63
C ASP A 41 -5.73 3.60 6.05
N ALA A 42 -4.60 4.27 6.27
CA ALA A 42 -4.56 5.68 6.64
C ALA A 42 -5.24 6.56 5.56
N CYS A 43 -4.98 6.28 4.29
CA CYS A 43 -5.62 7.01 3.19
C CYS A 43 -7.13 6.71 3.11
N TYR A 44 -7.55 5.47 3.40
CA TYR A 44 -8.98 5.13 3.48
C TYR A 44 -9.68 5.91 4.59
N GLN A 45 -9.11 5.95 5.81
CA GLN A 45 -9.67 6.72 6.91
C GLN A 45 -9.73 8.23 6.59
N ALA A 46 -8.66 8.78 6.01
CA ALA A 46 -8.62 10.17 5.58
C ALA A 46 -9.68 10.48 4.51
N PHE A 47 -9.92 9.54 3.58
CA PHE A 47 -11.02 9.64 2.62
C PHE A 47 -12.38 9.62 3.32
N LEU A 48 -12.61 8.74 4.29
CA LEU A 48 -13.88 8.66 5.00
C LEU A 48 -14.24 9.96 5.71
N VAL A 49 -13.27 10.62 6.34
CA VAL A 49 -13.47 11.88 7.06
C VAL A 49 -13.59 13.07 6.11
N SER A 50 -12.66 13.22 5.17
CA SER A 50 -12.54 14.44 4.36
C SER A 50 -13.28 14.41 3.02
N LYS A 51 -13.62 13.22 2.52
CA LYS A 51 -14.20 12.96 1.18
C LYS A 51 -13.36 13.45 -0.01
N LYS A 52 -12.12 13.91 0.21
CA LYS A 52 -11.25 14.39 -0.87
C LYS A 52 -10.77 13.23 -1.74
N LEU A 53 -11.00 13.33 -3.05
CA LEU A 53 -10.62 12.27 -4.01
C LEU A 53 -9.12 11.99 -4.07
N ALA A 54 -8.28 12.95 -3.70
CA ALA A 54 -6.83 12.77 -3.63
C ALA A 54 -6.43 11.56 -2.76
N TRP A 55 -7.17 11.29 -1.68
CA TRP A 55 -6.92 10.14 -0.82
C TRP A 55 -7.16 8.80 -1.52
N LYS A 56 -8.13 8.72 -2.45
CA LYS A 56 -8.31 7.52 -3.28
C LYS A 56 -7.09 7.28 -4.15
N ASN A 57 -6.54 8.33 -4.76
CA ASN A 57 -5.34 8.22 -5.58
C ASN A 57 -4.15 7.72 -4.75
N TYR A 58 -3.98 8.22 -3.52
CA TYR A 58 -2.94 7.73 -2.61
C TYR A 58 -3.18 6.28 -2.16
N MET A 59 -4.42 5.84 -1.95
CA MET A 59 -4.74 4.43 -1.71
C MET A 59 -4.31 3.54 -2.87
N HIS A 60 -4.69 3.90 -4.11
CA HIS A 60 -4.31 3.14 -5.30
C HIS A 60 -2.79 3.07 -5.46
N TRP A 61 -2.12 4.20 -5.25
CA TRP A 61 -0.67 4.30 -5.36
C TRP A 61 0.06 3.48 -4.28
N ALA A 62 -0.43 3.48 -3.03
CA ALA A 62 0.09 2.61 -1.99
C ALA A 62 -0.17 1.12 -2.26
N PHE A 63 -1.35 0.78 -2.77
CA PHE A 63 -1.69 -0.61 -3.12
C PHE A 63 -0.84 -1.11 -4.31
N ALA A 64 -0.54 -0.25 -5.27
CA ALA A 64 0.28 -0.60 -6.43
C ALA A 64 1.70 -1.05 -6.06
N TRP A 65 2.20 -0.68 -4.87
CA TRP A 65 3.47 -1.17 -4.33
C TRP A 65 3.51 -2.71 -4.27
N PHE A 66 2.42 -3.36 -3.86
CA PHE A 66 2.31 -4.82 -3.84
C PHE A 66 2.39 -5.45 -5.25
N LEU A 67 2.02 -4.68 -6.26
CA LEU A 67 1.92 -5.11 -7.67
C LEU A 67 3.18 -4.77 -8.48
N GLY A 68 4.20 -4.20 -7.85
CA GLY A 68 5.46 -3.85 -8.50
C GLY A 68 5.67 -2.37 -8.79
N SER A 69 4.78 -1.47 -8.33
CA SER A 69 5.11 -0.03 -8.32
C SER A 69 5.96 0.33 -7.09
N ASN A 70 7.15 -0.29 -7.02
CA ASN A 70 8.11 -0.20 -5.93
C ASN A 70 9.54 -0.12 -6.48
N ASP A 71 10.52 0.08 -5.60
CA ASP A 71 11.92 0.32 -5.96
C ASP A 71 12.60 -0.83 -6.73
N LEU A 72 11.99 -2.03 -6.79
CA LEU A 72 12.52 -3.16 -7.57
C LEU A 72 11.67 -3.49 -8.81
N HIS A 73 10.61 -2.73 -9.09
CA HIS A 73 9.64 -3.02 -10.15
C HIS A 73 9.11 -4.45 -10.16
N HIS A 74 8.96 -5.06 -8.98
CA HIS A 74 8.64 -6.48 -8.87
C HIS A 74 7.47 -6.71 -7.92
N ALA A 75 6.54 -7.57 -8.34
CA ALA A 75 5.34 -7.86 -7.57
C ALA A 75 5.69 -8.58 -6.24
N ILE A 76 5.24 -7.99 -5.13
CA ILE A 76 5.44 -8.55 -3.79
C ILE A 76 4.37 -9.61 -3.51
N TYR A 77 3.16 -9.44 -4.05
CA TYR A 77 2.13 -10.47 -4.04
C TYR A 77 2.38 -11.50 -5.15
N ASN A 78 2.31 -12.79 -4.80
CA ASN A 78 2.42 -13.90 -5.74
C ASN A 78 1.03 -14.56 -5.95
N PRO A 79 0.38 -14.35 -7.10
CA PRO A 79 -0.95 -14.92 -7.36
C PRO A 79 -0.94 -16.44 -7.51
N ALA A 80 0.19 -17.06 -7.85
CA ALA A 80 0.28 -18.51 -8.01
C ALA A 80 0.27 -19.25 -6.65
N THR A 81 0.84 -18.63 -5.61
CA THR A 81 0.85 -19.20 -4.25
C THR A 81 -0.23 -18.59 -3.35
N GLY A 82 -0.78 -17.43 -3.73
CA GLY A 82 -1.65 -16.62 -2.86
C GLY A 82 -0.89 -15.94 -1.71
N GLY A 83 0.43 -16.09 -1.65
CA GLY A 83 1.28 -15.52 -0.60
C GLY A 83 1.86 -14.16 -0.98
N CYS A 84 2.39 -13.47 0.02
CA CYS A 84 3.06 -12.18 -0.15
C CYS A 84 4.49 -12.26 0.38
N TYR A 85 5.46 -11.84 -0.43
CA TYR A 85 6.86 -11.80 -0.05
C TYR A 85 7.10 -10.82 1.10
N ASP A 86 8.04 -11.15 1.97
CA ASP A 86 8.32 -10.42 3.22
C ASP A 86 8.99 -9.05 3.05
N GLY A 87 9.19 -8.60 1.81
CA GLY A 87 9.61 -7.25 1.51
C GLY A 87 10.83 -7.14 0.60
N ILE A 88 11.28 -5.89 0.44
CA ILE A 88 12.38 -5.51 -0.45
C ILE A 88 13.65 -5.28 0.37
N ARG A 89 14.69 -6.06 0.08
CA ARG A 89 16.02 -5.95 0.70
C ARG A 89 17.04 -5.38 -0.29
N PRO A 90 18.22 -4.93 0.16
CA PRO A 90 19.27 -4.40 -0.74
C PRO A 90 19.71 -5.34 -1.86
N GLY A 91 19.57 -6.66 -1.65
CA GLY A 91 19.95 -7.69 -2.63
C GLY A 91 18.80 -8.23 -3.49
N GLY A 92 17.58 -7.68 -3.34
CA GLY A 92 16.38 -8.18 -4.02
C GLY A 92 15.23 -8.48 -3.06
N ILE A 93 14.25 -9.24 -3.55
CA ILE A 93 13.06 -9.59 -2.76
C ILE A 93 13.38 -10.68 -1.75
N ASN A 94 12.87 -10.52 -0.53
CA ASN A 94 12.81 -11.60 0.42
C ASN A 94 11.72 -12.61 0.00
N GLN A 95 12.13 -13.75 -0.56
CA GLN A 95 11.20 -14.76 -1.07
C GLN A 95 10.38 -15.48 0.01
N ASN A 96 10.67 -15.27 1.29
CA ASN A 96 9.84 -15.77 2.38
C ASN A 96 8.42 -15.19 2.26
N GLN A 97 7.42 -16.04 2.47
CA GLN A 97 6.00 -15.66 2.44
C GLN A 97 5.38 -15.85 3.82
N GLY A 98 5.80 -15.01 4.77
CA GLY A 98 5.31 -15.06 6.14
C GLY A 98 3.82 -14.73 6.25
N GLY A 99 3.20 -15.15 7.35
CA GLY A 99 1.79 -14.85 7.64
C GLY A 99 1.51 -13.35 7.73
N GLU A 100 2.44 -12.57 8.32
CA GLU A 100 2.32 -11.11 8.45
C GLU A 100 2.20 -10.41 7.09
N SER A 101 3.07 -10.77 6.15
CA SER A 101 3.11 -10.22 4.80
C SER A 101 1.82 -10.52 4.04
N THR A 102 1.34 -11.75 4.16
CA THR A 102 0.10 -12.21 3.52
C THR A 102 -1.10 -11.49 4.11
N ILE A 103 -1.19 -11.38 5.44
CA ILE A 103 -2.24 -10.62 6.13
C ILE A 103 -2.20 -9.14 5.74
N SER A 104 -1.01 -8.55 5.63
CA SER A 104 -0.83 -7.14 5.22
C SER A 104 -1.42 -6.89 3.83
N TYR A 105 -1.12 -7.76 2.87
CA TYR A 105 -1.71 -7.69 1.54
C TYR A 105 -3.24 -7.84 1.57
N LEU A 106 -3.77 -8.82 2.32
CA LEU A 106 -5.21 -9.06 2.41
C LEU A 106 -5.97 -7.89 3.06
N LEU A 107 -5.40 -7.27 4.09
CA LEU A 107 -5.96 -6.07 4.71
C LEU A 107 -6.01 -4.91 3.71
N ALA A 108 -4.91 -4.68 2.98
CA ALA A 108 -4.87 -3.65 1.95
C ALA A 108 -5.92 -3.91 0.85
N LEU A 109 -6.02 -5.16 0.38
CA LEU A 109 -7.00 -5.57 -0.63
C LEU A 109 -8.44 -5.37 -0.12
N HIS A 110 -8.72 -5.71 1.14
CA HIS A 110 -10.02 -5.49 1.75
C HIS A 110 -10.42 -4.01 1.70
N GLN A 111 -9.52 -3.10 2.06
CA GLN A 111 -9.80 -1.66 2.01
C GLN A 111 -10.04 -1.15 0.59
N MET A 112 -9.34 -1.69 -0.41
CA MET A 112 -9.60 -1.38 -1.82
C MET A 112 -11.01 -1.83 -2.25
N HIS A 113 -11.46 -3.00 -1.81
CA HIS A 113 -12.83 -3.45 -2.05
C HIS A 113 -13.86 -2.55 -1.36
N GLN A 114 -13.63 -2.18 -0.09
CA GLN A 114 -14.52 -1.27 0.64
C GLN A 114 -14.67 0.08 -0.06
N LEU A 115 -13.58 0.62 -0.61
CA LEU A 115 -13.59 1.86 -1.38
C LEU A 115 -14.49 1.75 -2.62
N ASN A 116 -14.36 0.64 -3.37
CA ASN A 116 -15.12 0.40 -4.59
C ASN A 116 -16.61 0.14 -4.33
N SER A 117 -16.94 -0.67 -3.31
CA SER A 117 -18.33 -0.94 -2.93
C SER A 117 -19.05 0.33 -2.47
N LYS A 118 -18.40 1.20 -1.68
CA LYS A 118 -18.98 2.48 -1.26
C LYS A 118 -19.11 3.46 -2.43
N HIS A 119 -18.14 3.47 -3.35
CA HIS A 119 -18.25 4.27 -4.57
C HIS A 119 -19.44 3.83 -5.42
N PHE A 120 -19.65 2.52 -5.57
CA PHE A 120 -20.81 1.94 -6.24
C PHE A 120 -22.12 2.36 -5.58
N LEU A 121 -22.24 2.22 -4.24
CA LEU A 121 -23.44 2.62 -3.49
C LEU A 121 -23.70 4.13 -3.55
N SER A 122 -22.66 4.97 -3.57
CA SER A 122 -22.82 6.43 -3.70
C SER A 122 -23.33 6.87 -5.09
N LYS A 123 -23.03 6.10 -6.14
CA LYS A 123 -23.47 6.37 -7.52
C LYS A 123 -24.87 5.81 -7.81
N HIS A 124 -25.28 4.80 -7.07
CA HIS A 124 -26.58 4.14 -7.18
C HIS A 124 -27.24 4.07 -5.80
N PRO A 125 -27.70 5.21 -5.24
CA PRO A 125 -28.48 5.19 -4.01
C PRO A 125 -29.71 4.31 -4.25
N GLN A 126 -29.90 3.29 -3.40
CA GLN A 126 -31.14 2.52 -3.37
C GLN A 126 -32.28 3.52 -3.13
N ASN A 127 -33.17 3.66 -4.11
CA ASN A 127 -34.45 4.34 -3.90
C ASN A 127 -35.23 3.50 -2.91
N ASN A 128 -35.17 3.85 -1.62
CA ASN A 128 -36.09 3.31 -0.64
C ASN A 128 -37.48 3.80 -1.02
N VAL A 129 -38.26 2.90 -1.63
CA VAL A 129 -39.68 3.09 -1.86
C VAL A 129 -40.35 3.03 -0.49
N SER A 130 -41.03 4.13 -0.16
CA SER A 130 -41.86 4.32 1.03
C SER A 130 -43.01 3.32 1.09
#